data_AF-A0A9K3DL25-F1
#
_entry.id   AF-A0A9K3DL25-F1
#
_cell.length_a   1.000
_cell.length_b   1.000
_cell.length_c   1.000
_cell.angle_alpha   90.00
_cell.angle_beta   90.00
_cell.angle_gamma   90.00
#
_symmetry.space_group_name_H-M   'P 1'
#
loop_
_entity.id
_entity.type
_entity.pdbx_description
1 polymer ?
#
loop_
_entity_poly.entity_id
_entity_poly.type
_entity_poly.pdbx_seq_one_letter_code
_entity_poly.pdbx_strand_id
1 'polypeptide(L)'
;MKEVGISKGAGCSWISVKNSVHTFQAKDTCHERNTEIQTMLRKLKMEMKSAGYVADTSLALFDLEEEERESEVWHHSEKIALAFGLCVIPPGLPKK
;
A
#
# COMPACT_ATOMS: atom_id res chain seq x y z
N MET A 1 -10.90 22.17 10.50
CA MET A 1 -11.63 21.98 11.77
C MET A 1 -10.62 21.53 12.81
N LYS A 2 -10.42 22.28 13.91
CA LYS A 2 -9.47 21.91 14.98
C LYS A 2 -10.25 21.57 16.26
N GLU A 3 -9.83 20.46 16.86
CA GLU A 3 -9.77 20.16 18.30
C GLU A 3 -11.02 19.67 19.04
N VAL A 4 -11.26 18.36 18.90
CA VAL A 4 -11.34 17.46 20.07
C VAL A 4 -10.29 16.37 19.81
N GLY A 5 -9.24 16.35 20.63
CA GLY A 5 -8.03 15.55 20.42
C GLY A 5 -8.23 14.04 20.59
N ILE A 6 -8.92 13.40 19.65
CA ILE A 6 -8.71 11.98 19.39
C ILE A 6 -7.55 11.91 18.40
N SER A 7 -6.34 11.62 18.89
CA SER A 7 -5.26 11.13 18.01
C SER A 7 -5.69 9.76 17.50
N LYS A 8 -6.52 9.73 16.46
CA LYS A 8 -6.75 8.49 15.70
C LYS A 8 -5.42 8.23 15.00
N GLY A 9 -4.68 7.25 15.49
CA GLY A 9 -3.48 6.78 14.78
C GLY A 9 -3.84 6.53 13.32
N ALA A 10 -2.92 6.84 12.41
CA ALA A 10 -3.10 6.50 11.01
C ALA A 10 -3.40 5.01 10.89
N GLY A 11 -4.35 4.66 10.02
CA GLY A 11 -4.63 3.25 9.72
C GLY A 11 -3.33 2.56 9.29
N CYS A 12 -3.07 1.39 9.86
CA CYS A 12 -1.90 0.59 9.54
C CYS A 12 -2.31 -0.80 9.08
N SER A 13 -1.49 -1.37 8.21
CA SER A 13 -1.58 -2.75 7.77
C SER A 13 -0.32 -3.47 8.19
N TRP A 14 -0.41 -4.77 8.45
CA TRP A 14 0.76 -5.55 8.83
C TRP A 14 0.77 -6.91 8.14
N ILE A 15 1.95 -7.50 8.09
CA ILE A 15 2.17 -8.85 7.59
C ILE A 15 3.23 -9.56 8.44
N SER A 16 2.98 -10.83 8.72
CA SER A 16 3.88 -11.66 9.54
C SER A 16 4.70 -12.58 8.65
N VAL A 17 6.02 -12.42 8.66
CA VAL A 17 6.96 -13.16 7.82
C VAL A 17 8.16 -13.57 8.65
N LYS A 18 8.55 -14.85 8.59
CA LYS A 18 9.73 -15.40 9.31
C LYS A 18 9.76 -15.01 10.81
N ASN A 19 8.60 -15.07 11.46
CA ASN A 19 8.43 -14.75 12.87
C ASN A 19 8.60 -13.26 13.25
N SER A 20 8.63 -12.36 12.26
CA SER A 20 8.63 -10.91 12.43
C SER A 20 7.33 -10.31 11.92
N VAL A 21 6.84 -9.29 12.61
CA VAL A 21 5.68 -8.48 12.18
C VAL A 21 6.20 -7.21 11.52
N HIS A 22 5.83 -7.00 10.27
CA HIS A 22 6.15 -5.79 9.52
C HIS A 22 4.87 -4.96 9.40
N THR A 23 4.90 -3.75 9.96
CA THR A 23 3.75 -2.82 9.97
C THR A 23 4.04 -1.67 9.03
N PHE A 24 3.04 -1.29 8.25
CA PHE A 24 3.10 -0.24 7.24
C PHE A 24 2.00 0.78 7.48
N GLN A 25 2.32 2.05 7.23
CA GLN A 25 1.35 3.14 7.18
C GLN A 25 1.16 3.60 5.73
N ALA A 26 0.12 4.39 5.47
CA ALA A 26 -0.03 5.03 4.17
C ALA A 26 1.19 5.92 3.87
N LYS A 27 1.71 5.84 2.64
CA LYS A 27 2.92 6.58 2.18
C LYS A 27 4.20 6.24 2.96
N ASP A 28 4.23 5.12 3.67
CA ASP A 28 5.41 4.71 4.43
C ASP A 28 6.59 4.41 3.51
N THR A 29 7.73 5.00 3.85
CA THR A 29 9.02 4.84 3.15
C THR A 29 10.15 4.41 4.07
N CYS A 30 9.86 4.18 5.36
CA CYS A 30 10.84 3.93 6.41
C CYS A 30 11.34 2.47 6.44
N HIS A 31 10.65 1.56 5.74
CA HIS A 31 11.00 0.14 5.73
C HIS A 31 12.35 -0.10 5.02
N GLU A 32 13.20 -0.96 5.58
CA GLU A 32 14.55 -1.24 5.03
C GLU A 32 14.52 -1.73 3.56
N ARG A 33 13.45 -2.43 3.18
CA ARG A 33 13.18 -2.93 1.82
C ARG A 33 12.26 -2.02 0.98
N ASN A 34 12.10 -0.74 1.33
CA ASN A 34 11.19 0.17 0.65
C ASN A 34 11.40 0.21 -0.87
N THR A 35 12.64 0.24 -1.35
CA THR A 35 12.95 0.22 -2.79
C THR A 35 12.34 -0.98 -3.54
N GLU A 36 12.38 -2.16 -2.92
CA GLU A 36 11.78 -3.37 -3.48
C GLU A 36 10.25 -3.29 -3.47
N ILE A 37 9.68 -2.78 -2.37
CA ILE A 37 8.25 -2.58 -2.21
C ILE A 37 7.72 -1.62 -3.29
N GLN A 38 8.37 -0.47 -3.48
CA GLN A 38 7.98 0.51 -4.51
C GLN A 38 8.10 -0.05 -5.92
N THR A 39 9.11 -0.89 -6.17
CA THR A 39 9.27 -1.56 -7.46
C THR A 39 8.16 -2.59 -7.70
N MET A 40 7.80 -3.35 -6.67
CA MET A 40 6.67 -4.29 -6.74
C MET A 40 5.33 -3.58 -6.90
N LEU A 41 5.10 -2.46 -6.21
CA LEU A 41 3.90 -1.63 -6.39
C LEU A 41 3.76 -1.13 -7.83
N ARG A 42 4.84 -0.62 -8.42
CA ARG A 42 4.83 -0.20 -9.83
C ARG A 42 4.53 -1.36 -10.78
N LYS A 43 5.15 -2.52 -10.54
CA LYS A 43 4.90 -3.73 -11.33
C LYS A 43 3.42 -4.15 -11.24
N LEU A 44 2.88 -4.25 -10.04
CA LEU A 44 1.47 -4.59 -9.81
C LEU A 44 0.53 -3.58 -10.46
N LYS A 45 0.84 -2.28 -10.37
CA LYS A 45 0.06 -1.22 -11.03
C LYS A 45 0.00 -1.43 -12.54
N MET A 46 1.13 -1.72 -13.18
CA MET A 46 1.17 -1.99 -14.62
C MET A 46 0.41 -3.27 -15.00
N GLU A 47 0.64 -4.37 -14.27
CA GLU A 47 -0.04 -5.65 -14.53
C GLU A 47 -1.56 -5.53 -14.34
N MET A 48 -2.01 -4.91 -13.25
CA MET A 48 -3.44 -4.71 -13.00
C MET A 48 -4.08 -3.81 -14.05
N LYS A 49 -3.42 -2.70 -14.46
CA LYS A 49 -3.90 -1.86 -15.56
C LYS A 49 -4.01 -2.65 -16.87
N SER A 50 -3.01 -3.47 -17.21
CA SER A 50 -3.05 -4.31 -18.41
C SER A 50 -4.17 -5.37 -18.37
N ALA A 51 -4.57 -5.79 -17.17
CA ALA A 51 -5.70 -6.69 -16.96
C ALA A 51 -7.07 -5.98 -16.93
N GLY A 52 -7.11 -4.66 -17.16
CA GLY A 52 -8.34 -3.86 -17.19
C GLY A 52 -8.81 -3.36 -15.83
N TYR A 53 -7.99 -3.43 -14.78
CA TYR A 53 -8.31 -2.84 -13.49
C TYR A 53 -8.32 -1.31 -13.59
N VAL A 54 -9.41 -0.70 -13.14
CA VAL A 54 -9.56 0.75 -12.95
C VAL A 54 -9.55 1.03 -11.46
N ALA A 55 -8.66 1.92 -11.02
CA ALA A 55 -8.58 2.26 -9.60
C ALA A 55 -9.83 3.03 -9.17
N ASP A 56 -10.50 2.56 -8.12
CA ASP A 56 -11.55 3.34 -7.47
C ASP A 56 -10.93 4.51 -6.72
N THR A 57 -11.10 5.71 -7.27
CA THR A 57 -10.62 6.95 -6.68
C THR A 57 -11.73 7.70 -5.97
N SER A 58 -12.95 7.18 -5.83
CA SER A 58 -14.11 7.91 -5.28
C SER A 58 -13.88 8.53 -3.90
N LEU A 59 -13.00 7.94 -3.09
CA LEU A 59 -12.64 8.38 -1.75
C LEU A 59 -11.36 9.23 -1.68
N ALA A 60 -10.68 9.45 -2.81
CA ALA A 60 -9.51 10.34 -2.86
C ALA A 60 -9.95 11.81 -2.73
N LEU A 61 -9.08 12.64 -2.14
CA LEU A 61 -9.32 14.06 -1.90
C LEU A 61 -9.81 14.76 -3.19
N PHE A 62 -10.86 15.57 -3.06
CA PHE A 62 -11.55 16.19 -4.20
C PHE A 62 -10.69 17.12 -5.06
N ASP A 63 -9.60 17.68 -4.51
CA ASP A 63 -8.71 18.65 -5.19
C ASP A 63 -7.46 18.02 -5.84
N LEU A 64 -7.42 16.72 -6.06
CA LEU A 64 -6.30 16.04 -6.73
C LEU A 64 -6.65 15.72 -8.19
N GLU A 65 -5.68 15.90 -9.09
CA GLU A 65 -5.80 15.43 -10.47
C GLU A 65 -5.95 13.89 -10.51
N GLU A 66 -6.54 13.33 -11.58
CA GLU A 66 -6.80 11.87 -11.65
C GLU A 66 -5.54 11.03 -11.42
N GLU A 67 -4.39 11.46 -11.93
CA GLU A 67 -3.11 10.77 -11.73
C GLU A 67 -2.66 10.80 -10.26
N GLU A 68 -2.87 11.93 -9.57
CA GLU A 68 -2.58 12.08 -8.15
C GLU A 68 -3.56 11.27 -7.29
N ARG A 69 -4.85 11.26 -7.62
CA ARG A 69 -5.86 10.42 -6.95
C ARG A 69 -5.51 8.94 -7.07
N GLU A 70 -5.11 8.48 -8.27
CA GLU A 70 -4.64 7.13 -8.46
C GLU A 70 -3.40 6.85 -7.62
N SER A 71 -2.43 7.79 -7.60
CA SER A 71 -1.21 7.66 -6.82
C SER A 71 -1.52 7.46 -5.34
N GLU A 72 -2.42 8.25 -4.76
CA GLU A 72 -2.86 8.10 -3.36
C GLU A 72 -3.34 6.68 -3.06
N VAL A 73 -4.20 6.13 -3.92
CA VAL A 73 -4.74 4.77 -3.77
C VAL A 73 -3.62 3.73 -3.75
N TRP A 74 -2.59 3.89 -4.58
CA TRP A 74 -1.46 2.95 -4.64
C TRP A 74 -0.52 2.99 -3.43
N HIS A 75 -0.56 4.07 -2.65
CA HIS A 75 0.26 4.25 -1.45
C HIS A 75 -0.51 3.96 -0.14
N HIS A 76 -1.66 3.29 -0.23
CA HIS A 76 -2.37 2.76 0.96
C HIS A 76 -1.55 1.68 1.66
N SER A 77 -1.63 1.64 2.99
CA SER A 77 -0.89 0.71 3.86
C SER A 77 -1.07 -0.77 3.46
N GLU A 78 -2.27 -1.12 3.02
CA GLU A 78 -2.70 -2.45 2.61
C GLU A 78 -1.95 -2.91 1.36
N LYS A 79 -1.79 -2.01 0.40
CA LYS A 79 -1.08 -2.30 -0.85
C LYS A 79 0.42 -2.40 -0.62
N ILE A 80 0.97 -1.55 0.26
CA ILE A 80 2.37 -1.61 0.69
C ILE A 80 2.66 -2.97 1.37
N ALA A 81 1.80 -3.39 2.31
CA ALA A 81 1.93 -4.67 3.01
C ALA A 81 1.83 -5.86 2.02
N LEU A 82 0.89 -5.82 1.07
CA LEU A 82 0.74 -6.84 0.03
C LEU A 82 1.98 -6.92 -0.88
N ALA A 83 2.49 -5.77 -1.31
CA ALA A 83 3.68 -5.68 -2.16
C ALA A 83 4.92 -6.24 -1.44
N PHE A 84 5.12 -5.89 -0.16
CA PHE A 84 6.15 -6.51 0.66
C PHE A 84 5.96 -8.04 0.75
N GLY A 85 4.73 -8.50 1.02
CA GLY A 85 4.42 -9.93 1.05
C GLY A 85 4.83 -10.66 -0.23
N LEU A 86 4.60 -10.06 -1.39
CA LEU A 86 5.01 -10.61 -2.68
C LEU A 86 6.53 -10.60 -2.90
N CYS A 87 7.27 -9.68 -2.29
CA CYS A 87 8.73 -9.64 -2.34
C CYS A 87 9.41 -10.71 -1.46
N VAL A 88 8.73 -11.17 -0.41
CA VAL A 88 9.36 -11.98 0.65
C VAL A 88 8.82 -13.39 0.76
N ILE A 89 7.60 -13.63 0.28
CA ILE A 89 6.96 -14.94 0.29
C ILE A 89 7.24 -15.63 -1.06
N PRO A 90 7.91 -16.80 -1.06
CA PRO A 90 8.14 -17.57 -2.27
C PRO A 90 6.84 -17.90 -3.02
N PRO A 91 6.88 -18.01 -4.36
CA PRO A 91 5.74 -18.46 -5.14
C PRO A 91 5.24 -19.84 -4.67
N GLY A 92 3.93 -19.99 -4.50
CA GLY A 92 3.30 -21.28 -4.16
C GLY A 92 3.08 -21.54 -2.67
N LEU A 93 3.46 -20.63 -1.77
CA LEU A 93 3.07 -20.70 -0.37
C LEU A 93 1.67 -20.09 -0.17
N PRO A 94 0.77 -20.76 0.58
CA PRO A 94 -0.55 -20.22 0.87
C PRO A 94 -0.40 -18.94 1.71
N LYS A 95 -0.98 -17.85 1.20
CA LYS A 95 -1.15 -16.61 1.95
C LYS A 95 -2.32 -16.84 2.91
N LYS A 96 -2.03 -17.06 4.19
CA LYS A 96 -3.04 -17.15 5.26
C LYS A 96 -3.46 -15.76 5.70
#